data_AF-A0A9E6AM38-F1
#
_entry.id   AF-A0A9E6AM38-F1
#
_cell.length_a   1.000
_cell.length_b   1.000
_cell.length_c   1.000
_cell.angle_alpha   90.00
_cell.angle_beta   90.00
_cell.angle_gamma   90.00
#
_symmetry.space_group_name_H-M   'P 1'
#
loop_
_entity.id
_entity.type
_entity.pdbx_description
1 polymer ?
#
loop_
_entity_poly.entity_id
_entity_poly.type
_entity_poly.pdbx_seq_one_letter_code
_entity_poly.pdbx_strand_id
1 'polypeptide(L)'
;METPVDAPPPGSIWREDVLSAIDEGFGYFLQRVEVEPAFADGEFSGFEISQLRPHYFWESVDLQAGDVIHSVNGMPIERDTEAFAAFVALKDAPELRVSFSRAGQKRELVYAIVARKASPAPSTPNAPVSLPVAPSAPNKTTAPAQDAG
;
A
#
# COMPACT_ATOMS: atom_id res chain seq x y z
N MET A 1 -18.03 14.06 -15.03
CA MET A 1 -16.87 14.25 -14.16
C MET A 1 -16.12 12.93 -14.20
N GLU A 2 -15.16 12.81 -15.10
CA GLU A 2 -14.28 11.62 -15.13
C GLU A 2 -13.43 11.66 -13.87
N THR A 3 -13.58 10.65 -13.03
CA THR A 3 -12.65 10.37 -11.93
C THR A 3 -11.25 10.16 -12.54
N PRO A 4 -10.17 10.74 -11.97
CA PRO A 4 -8.83 10.36 -12.38
C PRO A 4 -8.70 8.85 -12.17
N VAL A 5 -8.47 8.14 -13.27
CA VAL A 5 -8.63 6.68 -13.42
C VAL A 5 -7.66 5.86 -12.55
N ASP A 6 -6.77 6.53 -11.80
CA ASP A 6 -5.65 5.91 -11.08
C ASP A 6 -5.41 6.52 -9.68
N ALA A 7 -6.33 7.33 -9.13
CA ALA A 7 -6.18 7.87 -7.77
C ALA A 7 -6.52 6.80 -6.71
N PRO A 8 -5.77 6.74 -5.58
CA PRO A 8 -6.12 5.82 -4.50
C PRO A 8 -7.45 6.21 -3.85
N PRO A 9 -8.16 5.24 -3.21
CA PRO A 9 -9.33 5.55 -2.42
C PRO A 9 -9.03 6.61 -1.34
N PRO A 10 -10.01 7.44 -0.92
CA PRO A 10 -9.81 8.39 0.16
C PRO A 10 -9.23 7.73 1.42
N GLY A 11 -8.23 8.36 2.04
CA GLY A 11 -7.53 7.80 3.20
C GLY A 11 -6.68 6.58 2.87
N SER A 12 -6.31 6.38 1.60
CA SER A 12 -5.38 5.33 1.18
C SER A 12 -4.28 5.87 0.26
N ILE A 13 -3.16 5.15 0.19
CA ILE A 13 -2.06 5.34 -0.76
C ILE A 13 -1.75 4.01 -1.46
N TRP A 14 -1.25 4.06 -2.70
CA TRP A 14 -0.89 2.85 -3.42
C TRP A 14 0.37 2.21 -2.85
N ARG A 15 0.35 0.89 -2.66
CA ARG A 15 1.52 0.12 -2.23
C ARG A 15 2.65 0.26 -3.24
N GLU A 16 2.31 0.30 -4.52
CA GLU A 16 3.24 0.45 -5.64
C GLU A 16 4.00 1.77 -5.56
N ASP A 17 3.33 2.86 -5.20
CA ASP A 17 3.96 4.17 -5.07
C ASP A 17 4.90 4.21 -3.85
N VAL A 18 4.47 3.61 -2.73
CA VAL A 18 5.31 3.44 -1.52
C VAL A 18 6.56 2.61 -1.83
N LEU A 19 6.38 1.46 -2.48
CA LEU A 19 7.48 0.58 -2.86
C LEU A 19 8.42 1.28 -3.85
N SER A 20 7.90 1.98 -4.85
CA SER A 20 8.71 2.74 -5.80
C SER A 20 9.57 3.78 -5.10
N ALA A 21 9.01 4.54 -4.15
CA ALA A 21 9.78 5.52 -3.38
C ALA A 21 10.89 4.85 -2.55
N ILE A 22 10.62 3.68 -1.95
CA ILE A 22 11.60 2.92 -1.17
C ILE A 22 12.71 2.35 -2.06
N ASP A 23 12.37 1.78 -3.21
CA ASP A 23 13.30 1.20 -4.17
C ASP A 23 14.20 2.26 -4.82
N GLU A 24 13.70 3.47 -5.07
CA GLU A 24 14.54 4.61 -5.49
C GLU A 24 15.52 5.05 -4.39
N GLY A 25 15.17 4.79 -3.13
CA GLY A 25 16.05 4.95 -1.97
C GLY A 25 15.80 6.22 -1.17
N PHE A 26 16.23 6.16 0.09
CA PHE A 26 15.99 7.21 1.08
C PHE A 26 16.57 8.57 0.67
N GLY A 27 17.79 8.61 0.14
CA GLY A 27 18.41 9.87 -0.30
C GLY A 27 17.67 10.55 -1.45
N TYR A 28 17.01 9.80 -2.32
CA TYR A 28 16.19 10.36 -3.40
C TYR A 28 14.81 10.80 -2.90
N PHE A 29 14.24 10.08 -1.92
CA PHE A 29 13.05 10.53 -1.21
C PHE A 29 13.27 11.88 -0.51
N LEU A 30 14.42 12.10 0.14
CA LEU A 30 14.75 13.38 0.77
C LEU A 30 14.90 14.56 -0.20
N GLN A 31 15.02 14.32 -1.51
CA GLN A 31 14.97 15.40 -2.51
C GLN A 31 13.53 15.91 -2.73
N ARG A 32 12.53 15.16 -2.27
CA ARG A 32 11.11 15.46 -2.43
C ARG A 32 10.48 16.14 -1.22
N VAL A 33 11.15 16.07 -0.07
CA VAL A 33 10.74 16.73 1.16
C VAL A 33 11.94 17.42 1.79
N GLU A 34 11.84 18.74 1.90
CA GLU A 34 12.84 19.55 2.58
C GLU A 34 12.36 19.79 4.00
N VAL A 35 13.22 19.45 4.96
CA VAL A 35 12.92 19.56 6.39
C VAL A 35 14.01 20.30 7.13
N GLU A 36 13.60 21.01 8.19
CA GLU A 36 14.49 21.70 9.10
C GLU A 36 14.27 21.18 10.54
N PRO A 37 15.31 21.09 11.39
CA PRO A 37 15.13 20.73 12.79
C PRO A 37 14.24 21.74 13.52
N ALA A 38 13.18 21.24 14.17
CA ALA A 38 12.27 22.04 14.98
C ALA A 38 12.56 21.85 16.47
N PHE A 39 12.53 22.94 17.23
CA PHE A 39 12.73 22.94 18.67
C PHE A 39 11.52 23.51 19.40
N ALA A 40 11.11 22.86 20.49
CA ALA A 40 10.07 23.36 21.40
C ALA A 40 10.67 23.41 22.81
N ASP A 41 10.54 24.56 23.48
CA ASP A 41 11.08 24.79 24.83
C ASP A 41 12.59 24.46 24.98
N GLY A 42 13.35 24.61 23.90
CA GLY A 42 14.79 24.34 23.86
C GLY A 42 15.16 22.86 23.66
N GLU A 43 14.18 21.96 23.52
CA GLU A 43 14.39 20.55 23.19
C GLU A 43 14.00 20.28 21.74
N PHE A 44 14.68 19.31 21.11
CA PHE A 44 14.32 18.87 19.78
C PHE A 44 12.89 18.31 19.79
N SER A 45 12.05 18.86 18.92
CA SER A 45 10.63 18.49 18.84
C SER A 45 10.38 17.58 17.64
N GLY A 46 11.11 17.76 16.54
CA GLY A 46 10.89 17.00 15.31
C GLY A 46 11.47 17.70 14.09
N PHE A 47 10.98 17.33 12.92
CA PHE A 47 11.41 17.91 11.65
C PHE A 47 10.27 18.72 11.02
N GLU A 48 10.44 20.03 10.90
CA GLU A 48 9.50 20.91 10.22
C GLU A 48 9.64 20.78 8.72
N ILE A 49 8.53 20.48 8.03
CA ILE A 49 8.47 20.49 6.57
C ILE A 49 8.59 21.93 6.09
N SER A 50 9.71 22.27 5.48
CA SER A 50 9.89 23.56 4.80
C SER A 50 9.28 23.52 3.41
N GLN A 51 9.41 22.39 2.70
CA GLN A 51 8.92 22.26 1.33
C GLN A 51 8.60 20.83 0.90
N LEU A 52 7.55 20.69 0.10
CA LEU A 52 7.12 19.43 -0.54
C LEU A 52 7.16 19.59 -2.05
N ARG A 53 7.99 18.78 -2.73
CA ARG A 53 8.13 18.81 -4.20
C ARG A 53 8.35 17.41 -4.78
N PRO A 54 8.00 17.19 -6.04
CA PRO A 54 7.06 18.00 -6.82
C PRO A 54 5.63 17.86 -6.26
N HIS A 55 4.78 18.86 -6.49
CA HIS A 55 3.43 18.91 -5.89
C HIS A 55 2.63 17.61 -6.10
N TYR A 56 2.65 17.06 -7.31
CA TYR A 56 1.89 15.86 -7.67
C TYR A 56 2.20 14.62 -6.83
N PHE A 57 3.41 14.52 -6.27
CA PHE A 57 3.80 13.39 -5.41
C PHE A 57 3.08 13.45 -4.06
N TRP A 58 2.74 14.65 -3.60
CA TRP A 58 2.16 14.90 -2.28
C TRP A 58 0.64 15.14 -2.32
N GLU A 59 0.02 15.24 -3.50
CA GLU A 59 -1.41 15.56 -3.66
C GLU A 59 -2.36 14.60 -2.93
N SER A 60 -1.95 13.35 -2.73
CA SER A 60 -2.77 12.33 -2.05
C SER A 60 -2.58 12.31 -0.52
N VAL A 61 -1.65 13.12 0.01
CA VAL A 61 -1.23 13.12 1.42
C VAL A 61 -1.48 14.50 2.03
N ASP A 62 -2.22 14.59 3.14
CA ASP A 62 -2.48 15.86 3.85
C ASP A 62 -1.30 16.29 4.74
N LEU A 63 -0.09 16.29 4.17
CA LEU A 63 1.10 16.93 4.74
C LEU A 63 1.35 18.26 4.02
N GLN A 64 1.78 19.25 4.78
CA GLN A 64 1.91 20.62 4.33
C GLN A 64 3.19 21.25 4.88
N ALA A 65 3.65 22.32 4.23
CA ALA A 65 4.73 23.12 4.79
C ALA A 65 4.28 23.71 6.15
N GLY A 66 5.20 23.72 7.12
CA GLY A 66 4.95 24.10 8.52
C GLY A 66 4.48 22.95 9.42
N ASP A 67 4.34 21.72 8.91
CA ASP A 67 4.10 20.55 9.75
C ASP A 67 5.41 20.08 10.39
N VAL A 68 5.39 19.89 11.71
CA VAL A 68 6.52 19.31 12.46
C VAL A 68 6.30 17.82 12.64
N ILE A 69 7.05 16.99 11.92
CA ILE A 69 6.95 15.53 11.99
C ILE A 69 7.70 15.00 13.21
N HIS A 70 7.05 14.14 13.99
CA HIS A 70 7.61 13.55 15.21
C HIS A 70 7.93 12.06 15.04
N SER A 71 7.04 11.31 14.38
CA SER A 71 7.21 9.86 14.20
C SER A 71 6.49 9.34 12.96
N VAL A 72 6.99 8.24 12.40
CA VAL A 72 6.33 7.49 11.32
C VAL A 72 6.09 6.06 11.78
N ASN A 73 4.84 5.59 11.71
CA ASN A 73 4.39 4.28 12.20
C ASN A 73 4.83 3.99 13.65
N GLY A 74 4.83 5.03 14.49
CA GLY A 74 5.26 4.94 15.89
C GLY A 74 6.77 4.87 16.09
N MET A 75 7.57 4.89 15.03
CA MET A 75 9.02 4.98 15.10
C MET A 75 9.45 6.45 15.14
N PRO A 76 10.30 6.86 16.10
CA PRO A 76 10.88 8.20 16.11
C PRO A 76 11.69 8.43 14.84
N ILE A 77 11.87 9.69 14.48
CA ILE A 77 12.69 10.07 13.32
C ILE A 77 13.81 11.05 13.70
N GLU A 78 14.09 11.21 15.00
CA GLU A 78 15.01 12.23 15.53
C GLU A 78 16.45 12.06 15.05
N ARG A 79 16.82 10.83 14.71
CA ARG A 79 18.12 10.47 14.15
C ARG A 79 17.99 9.92 12.73
N ASP A 80 19.00 10.16 11.91
CA ASP A 80 19.08 9.67 10.53
C ASP A 80 18.84 8.15 10.45
N THR A 81 19.38 7.38 11.38
CA THR A 81 19.21 5.92 11.45
C THR A 81 17.77 5.51 11.76
N GLU A 82 17.07 6.29 12.59
CA GLU A 82 15.68 6.03 12.95
C GLU A 82 14.75 6.40 11.78
N ALA A 83 14.98 7.54 11.15
CA ALA A 83 14.27 7.96 9.95
C ALA A 83 14.44 6.94 8.80
N PHE A 84 15.66 6.44 8.58
CA PHE A 84 15.92 5.39 7.60
C PHE A 84 15.21 4.07 7.96
N ALA A 85 15.25 3.66 9.22
CA ALA A 85 14.55 2.45 9.67
C ALA A 85 13.03 2.57 9.47
N ALA A 86 12.46 3.72 9.81
CA ALA A 86 11.04 4.00 9.61
C ALA A 86 10.66 3.98 8.13
N PHE A 87 11.50 4.56 7.27
CA PHE A 87 11.32 4.58 5.82
C PHE A 87 11.31 3.17 5.22
N VAL A 88 12.30 2.33 5.54
CA VAL A 88 12.37 0.96 5.00
C VAL A 88 11.24 0.08 5.53
N ALA A 89 10.81 0.27 6.78
CA ALA A 89 9.72 -0.48 7.38
C ALA A 89 8.36 -0.26 6.71
N LEU A 90 8.18 0.85 5.95
CA LEU A 90 6.97 1.07 5.16
C LEU A 90 6.76 0.02 4.06
N LYS A 91 7.82 -0.70 3.65
CA LYS A 91 7.76 -1.76 2.64
C LYS A 91 6.71 -2.82 2.97
N ASP A 92 6.66 -3.23 4.24
CA ASP A 92 5.78 -4.28 4.73
C ASP A 92 4.61 -3.73 5.57
N ALA A 93 4.55 -2.41 5.74
CA ALA A 93 3.51 -1.79 6.55
C ALA A 93 2.12 -1.87 5.88
N PRO A 94 1.05 -2.12 6.64
CA PRO A 94 -0.31 -2.07 6.13
C PRO A 94 -0.85 -0.63 6.03
N GLU A 95 -0.25 0.31 6.76
CA GLU A 95 -0.64 1.71 6.81
C GLU A 95 0.57 2.63 6.95
N LEU A 96 0.39 3.89 6.54
CA LEU A 96 1.25 5.02 6.86
C LEU A 96 0.55 5.85 7.94
N ARG A 97 1.19 5.96 9.09
CA ARG A 97 0.77 6.74 10.24
C ARG A 97 1.84 7.77 10.55
N VAL A 98 1.51 9.05 10.43
CA VAL A 98 2.45 10.14 10.71
C VAL A 98 1.93 10.91 11.90
N SER A 99 2.71 10.99 12.97
CA SER A 99 2.43 11.90 14.07
C SER A 99 3.17 13.21 13.81
N PHE A 100 2.45 14.32 13.90
CA PHE A 100 2.98 15.63 13.57
C PHE A 100 2.28 16.72 14.39
N SER A 101 2.84 17.92 14.39
CA SER A 101 2.17 19.12 14.90
C SER A 101 1.97 20.13 13.80
N ARG A 102 0.76 20.68 13.69
CA ARG A 102 0.43 21.79 12.76
C ARG A 102 -0.03 22.98 13.59
N ALA A 103 0.65 24.11 13.44
CA ALA A 103 0.39 25.31 14.24
C ALA A 103 0.35 25.04 15.76
N GLY A 104 1.28 24.21 16.25
CA GLY A 104 1.39 23.83 17.67
C GLY A 104 0.38 22.79 18.17
N GLN A 105 -0.54 22.31 17.32
CA GLN A 105 -1.48 21.26 17.68
C GLN A 105 -0.99 19.90 17.21
N LYS A 106 -0.86 18.94 18.13
CA LYS A 106 -0.57 17.55 17.80
C LYS A 106 -1.70 16.94 16.97
N ARG A 107 -1.33 16.26 15.89
CA ARG A 107 -2.19 15.63 14.90
C ARG A 107 -1.61 14.29 14.50
N GLU A 108 -2.48 13.49 13.90
CA GLU A 108 -2.09 12.20 13.35
C GLU A 108 -2.76 12.04 11.98
N LEU A 109 -1.95 11.61 11.02
CA LEU A 109 -2.37 11.29 9.67
C LEU A 109 -2.30 9.79 9.49
N VAL A 110 -3.36 9.17 8.97
CA VAL A 110 -3.40 7.71 8.75
C VAL A 110 -3.89 7.43 7.33
N TYR A 111 -3.09 6.68 6.57
CA TYR A 111 -3.42 6.19 5.25
C TYR A 111 -3.25 4.68 5.18
N ALA A 112 -4.27 3.97 4.70
CA ALA A 112 -4.12 2.56 4.37
C ALA A 112 -3.21 2.40 3.15
N ILE A 113 -2.23 1.49 3.21
CA ILE A 113 -1.40 1.14 2.06
C ILE A 113 -2.10 -0.01 1.34
N VAL A 114 -2.65 0.26 0.17
CA VAL A 114 -3.49 -0.70 -0.59
C VAL A 114 -2.85 -1.00 -1.93
N ALA A 115 -2.99 -2.25 -2.41
CA ALA A 115 -2.55 -2.58 -3.76
C ALA A 115 -3.44 -1.86 -4.79
N ARG A 116 -2.83 -1.34 -5.86
CA ARG A 116 -3.55 -0.85 -7.04
C ARG A 116 -4.37 -2.01 -7.56
N LYS A 117 -5.70 -1.92 -7.41
CA LYS A 117 -6.56 -2.87 -8.10
C LYS A 117 -6.32 -2.65 -9.59
N ALA A 118 -5.66 -3.60 -10.22
CA ALA A 118 -5.80 -3.78 -11.66
C ALA A 118 -7.30 -3.77 -11.92
N SER A 119 -7.75 -2.89 -12.82
CA SER A 119 -9.10 -3.00 -13.37
C SER A 119 -9.36 -4.48 -13.64
N PRO A 120 -10.52 -5.05 -13.25
CA PRO A 120 -10.82 -6.41 -13.67
C PRO A 120 -10.78 -6.37 -15.20
N ALA A 121 -9.73 -6.91 -15.81
CA ALA A 121 -9.79 -7.30 -17.21
C ALA A 121 -11.08 -8.13 -17.32
N PRO A 122 -11.90 -7.96 -18.38
CA PRO A 122 -13.05 -8.82 -18.57
C PRO A 122 -12.51 -10.24 -18.52
N SER A 123 -12.82 -10.94 -17.43
CA SER A 123 -12.48 -12.32 -17.24
C SER A 123 -13.42 -13.06 -18.18
N THR A 124 -13.08 -13.08 -19.47
CA THR A 124 -13.58 -14.12 -20.36
C THR A 124 -13.06 -15.42 -19.73
N PRO A 125 -13.93 -16.32 -19.25
CA PRO A 125 -13.47 -17.64 -18.89
C PRO A 125 -13.09 -18.34 -20.19
N ASN A 126 -11.84 -18.23 -20.61
CA ASN A 126 -11.26 -19.19 -21.55
C ASN A 126 -10.95 -20.47 -20.77
N ALA A 127 -12.01 -21.16 -20.35
CA ALA A 127 -11.95 -22.59 -20.15
C ALA A 127 -12.15 -23.23 -21.53
N PRO A 128 -11.23 -24.06 -22.05
CA PRO A 128 -11.60 -24.93 -23.14
C PRO A 128 -12.71 -25.85 -22.61
N VAL A 129 -13.90 -25.75 -23.19
CA VAL A 129 -14.96 -26.73 -23.00
C VAL A 129 -14.46 -28.04 -23.61
N SER A 130 -13.78 -28.85 -22.81
CA SER A 130 -13.58 -30.26 -23.13
C SER A 130 -14.91 -30.97 -22.95
N LEU A 131 -15.63 -31.16 -24.05
CA LEU A 131 -16.75 -32.10 -24.16
C LEU A 131 -16.25 -33.51 -23.78
N PRO A 132 -16.81 -34.20 -22.77
CA PRO A 132 -16.72 -35.65 -22.74
C PRO A 132 -17.79 -36.20 -23.70
N VAL A 133 -17.37 -36.67 -24.88
CA VAL A 133 -18.20 -37.57 -25.68
C VAL A 133 -18.06 -38.97 -25.09
N ALA A 134 -19.13 -39.51 -24.51
CA ALA A 134 -19.29 -40.96 -24.32
C ALA A 134 -20.76 -41.30 -23.97
N PRO A 135 -21.50 -41.99 -24.84
CA PRO A 135 -22.55 -42.90 -24.39
C PRO A 135 -21.91 -44.26 -24.07
N SER A 136 -21.92 -44.65 -22.80
CA SER A 136 -21.55 -46.00 -22.37
C SER A 136 -22.62 -47.01 -22.82
N ALA A 137 -22.22 -47.98 -23.63
CA ALA A 137 -23.01 -49.14 -24.01
C ALA A 137 -23.25 -50.08 -22.79
N PRO A 138 -24.36 -50.86 -22.77
CA PRO A 138 -24.71 -51.73 -21.66
C PRO A 138 -23.97 -53.07 -21.76
N ASN A 139 -23.34 -53.52 -20.67
CA ASN A 139 -22.88 -54.91 -20.58
C ASN A 139 -23.89 -55.71 -19.75
N LYS A 140 -24.71 -56.51 -20.43
CA LYS A 140 -25.56 -57.54 -19.83
C LYS A 140 -24.96 -58.90 -20.20
N THR A 141 -24.17 -59.48 -19.29
CA THR A 141 -23.81 -60.90 -19.38
C THR A 141 -24.08 -61.58 -18.06
N THR A 142 -25.19 -62.30 -18.11
CA THR A 142 -25.76 -63.28 -17.20
C THR A 142 -24.74 -64.29 -16.67
N ALA A 143 -24.72 -64.49 -15.34
CA ALA A 143 -24.25 -65.71 -14.71
C ALA A 143 -25.39 -66.76 -14.76
N PRO A 144 -25.16 -68.03 -15.12
CA PRO A 144 -26.16 -69.06 -14.90
C PRO A 144 -26.13 -69.55 -13.46
N ALA A 145 -27.34 -69.72 -12.93
CA ALA A 145 -27.66 -70.28 -11.64
C ALA A 145 -27.30 -71.77 -11.55
N GLN A 146 -26.96 -72.19 -10.33
CA GLN A 146 -26.91 -73.58 -9.90
C GLN A 146 -28.31 -74.02 -9.44
N ASP A 147 -28.79 -75.14 -9.96
CA ASP A 147 -29.93 -75.98 -9.53
C ASP A 147 -29.79 -77.29 -10.33
N ALA A 148 -29.94 -78.53 -9.86
CA ALA A 148 -30.16 -79.21 -8.59
C ALA A 148 -29.84 -80.72 -8.84
N GLY A 149 -29.71 -81.53 -7.80
CA GLY A 149 -29.71 -83.01 -7.92
C GLY A 149 -28.79 -83.72 -6.95
#